data_AF-A0A9E0R0Q2-F1
#
_entry.id   AF-A0A9E0R0Q2-F1
#
_cell.length_a   1.000
_cell.length_b   1.000
_cell.length_c   1.000
_cell.angle_alpha   90.00
_cell.angle_beta   90.00
_cell.angle_gamma   90.00
#
_symmetry.space_group_name_H-M   'P 1'
#
loop_
_entity.id
_entity.type
_entity.pdbx_description
1 polymer ?
#
loop_
_entity_poly.entity_id
_entity_poly.type
_entity_poly.pdbx_seq_one_letter_code
_entity_poly.pdbx_strand_id
1 'polypeptide(L)'
;MKYLSMLGLSLFLSTAGQAGIIVKYQVNGLDYEGYYTSPTQGTPMVLLVHDWDGLTDYEVKRADMLAEMGYSVFAADLFGAGVRPTEVIDKKQHTGELYQDREKMRSLLEGAMRKAKELGGNTENSVAV
;
A
#
# COMPACT_ATOMS: atom_id res chain seq x y z
N MET A 1 31.08 45.15 -29.80
CA MET A 1 30.48 43.81 -29.90
C MET A 1 30.22 43.34 -28.47
N LYS A 2 28.95 43.28 -28.04
CA LYS A 2 28.56 42.98 -26.65
C LYS A 2 28.41 41.45 -26.50
N TYR A 3 29.11 40.88 -25.52
CA TYR A 3 28.95 39.48 -25.13
C TYR A 3 27.56 39.30 -24.50
N LEU A 4 26.72 38.49 -25.13
CA LEU A 4 25.38 38.14 -24.68
C LEU A 4 25.51 36.95 -23.70
N SER A 5 25.45 37.22 -22.40
CA SER A 5 25.39 36.18 -21.37
C SER A 5 24.08 35.40 -21.50
N MET A 6 24.19 34.11 -21.84
CA MET A 6 23.07 33.18 -21.90
C MET A 6 22.84 32.62 -20.48
N LEU A 7 21.86 33.16 -19.78
CA LEU A 7 21.42 32.68 -18.47
C LEU A 7 20.62 31.39 -18.68
N GLY A 8 21.24 30.24 -18.44
CA GLY A 8 20.57 28.93 -18.52
C GLY A 8 19.55 28.78 -17.40
N LEU A 9 18.25 28.79 -17.75
CA LEU A 9 17.16 28.50 -16.83
C LEU A 9 17.06 26.98 -16.64
N SER A 10 17.67 26.46 -15.57
CA SER A 10 17.52 25.07 -15.16
C SER A 10 16.09 24.82 -14.66
N LEU A 11 15.26 24.18 -15.48
CA LEU A 11 13.95 23.68 -15.06
C LEU A 11 14.16 22.51 -14.09
N PHE A 12 13.91 22.74 -12.81
CA PHE A 12 13.69 21.66 -11.86
C PHE A 12 12.36 20.99 -12.22
N LEU A 13 12.40 19.81 -12.85
CA LEU A 13 11.22 18.97 -12.95
C LEU A 13 10.84 18.53 -11.54
N SER A 14 9.77 19.11 -11.01
CA SER A 14 9.09 18.60 -9.84
C SER A 14 8.55 17.22 -10.18
N THR A 15 9.17 16.16 -9.67
CA THR A 15 8.55 14.84 -9.65
C THR A 15 7.39 14.92 -8.67
N ALA A 16 6.20 15.26 -9.16
CA ALA A 16 4.99 15.04 -8.40
C ALA A 16 4.96 13.54 -8.08
N GLY A 17 4.98 13.19 -6.79
CA GLY A 17 4.82 11.80 -6.35
C GLY A 17 3.54 11.26 -6.98
N GLN A 18 3.63 10.12 -7.65
CA GLN A 18 2.46 9.52 -8.26
C GLN A 18 1.48 9.18 -7.14
N ALA A 19 0.25 9.69 -7.23
CA ALA A 19 -0.79 9.36 -6.26
C ALA A 19 -0.96 7.82 -6.24
N GLY A 20 -1.06 7.25 -5.04
CA GLY A 20 -1.27 5.83 -4.91
C GLY A 20 -2.62 5.40 -5.47
N ILE A 21 -2.77 4.11 -5.67
CA ILE A 21 -3.90 3.49 -6.36
C ILE A 21 -4.54 2.43 -5.47
N ILE A 22 -5.87 2.41 -5.49
CA ILE A 22 -6.63 1.28 -4.96
C ILE A 22 -6.60 0.17 -6.01
N VAL A 23 -6.20 -1.03 -5.59
CA VAL A 23 -6.06 -2.19 -6.47
C VAL A 23 -6.92 -3.33 -5.96
N LYS A 24 -7.75 -3.89 -6.85
CA LYS A 24 -8.53 -5.10 -6.56
C LYS A 24 -7.72 -6.35 -6.92
N TYR A 25 -7.86 -7.39 -6.13
CA TYR A 25 -7.23 -8.68 -6.35
C TYR A 25 -8.03 -9.79 -5.68
N GLN A 26 -7.68 -11.05 -5.96
CA GLN A 26 -8.36 -12.20 -5.37
C GLN A 26 -7.41 -13.05 -4.55
N VAL A 27 -7.93 -13.61 -3.47
CA VAL A 27 -7.28 -14.66 -2.68
C VAL A 27 -8.28 -15.78 -2.50
N ASN A 28 -7.91 -16.99 -2.95
CA ASN A 28 -8.78 -18.17 -2.88
C ASN A 28 -10.18 -17.95 -3.50
N GLY A 29 -10.26 -17.14 -4.56
CA GLY A 29 -11.50 -16.83 -5.27
C GLY A 29 -12.40 -15.78 -4.60
N LEU A 30 -11.97 -15.19 -3.48
CA LEU A 30 -12.67 -14.08 -2.81
C LEU A 30 -12.01 -12.75 -3.18
N ASP A 31 -12.82 -11.70 -3.31
CA ASP A 31 -12.37 -10.36 -3.68
C ASP A 31 -11.81 -9.59 -2.47
N TYR A 32 -10.61 -9.05 -2.67
CA TYR A 32 -9.90 -8.16 -1.74
C TYR A 32 -9.46 -6.91 -2.49
N GLU A 33 -9.07 -5.90 -1.73
CA GLU A 33 -8.44 -4.72 -2.27
C GLU A 33 -7.23 -4.31 -1.45
N GLY A 34 -6.43 -3.42 -2.00
CA GLY A 34 -5.26 -2.88 -1.31
C GLY A 34 -5.01 -1.47 -1.82
N TYR A 35 -4.18 -0.74 -1.09
CA TYR A 35 -3.67 0.54 -1.55
C TYR A 35 -2.18 0.41 -1.83
N TYR A 36 -1.77 0.72 -3.05
CA TYR A 36 -0.36 0.71 -3.45
C TYR A 36 0.12 2.11 -3.78
N THR A 37 1.22 2.51 -3.15
CA THR A 37 1.90 3.77 -3.43
C THR A 37 3.41 3.52 -3.47
N SER A 38 4.12 4.23 -4.33
CA SER A 38 5.56 4.07 -4.48
C SER A 38 6.19 5.36 -4.97
N PRO A 39 7.29 5.82 -4.33
CA PRO A 39 8.03 6.99 -4.81
C PRO A 39 8.80 6.70 -6.10
N THR A 40 9.30 5.46 -6.27
CA THR A 40 9.98 4.98 -7.48
C THR A 40 10.15 3.46 -7.43
N GLN A 41 10.41 2.84 -8.59
CA GLN A 41 10.57 1.40 -8.71
C GLN A 41 11.80 0.89 -7.93
N GLY A 42 11.66 -0.28 -7.29
CA GLY A 42 12.77 -0.99 -6.64
C GLY A 42 13.13 -0.50 -5.23
N THR A 43 12.44 0.52 -4.70
CA THR A 43 12.63 0.95 -3.31
C THR A 43 12.25 -0.15 -2.31
N PRO A 44 12.85 -0.15 -1.10
CA PRO A 44 12.45 -1.06 -0.04
C PRO A 44 10.94 -0.96 0.21
N MET A 45 10.32 -2.10 0.49
CA MET A 45 8.86 -2.18 0.55
C MET A 45 8.37 -2.37 2.00
N VAL A 46 7.26 -1.72 2.32
CA VAL A 46 6.47 -2.00 3.51
C VAL A 46 5.14 -2.64 3.11
N LEU A 47 4.86 -3.83 3.62
CA LEU A 47 3.51 -4.37 3.65
C LEU A 47 2.83 -3.83 4.91
N LEU A 48 1.88 -2.91 4.75
CA LEU A 48 1.16 -2.29 5.86
C LEU A 48 -0.09 -3.10 6.17
N VAL A 49 -0.16 -3.66 7.38
CA VAL A 49 -1.34 -4.37 7.88
C VAL A 49 -2.22 -3.38 8.62
N HIS A 50 -3.50 -3.35 8.27
CA HIS A 50 -4.46 -2.43 8.88
C HIS A 50 -4.78 -2.80 10.34
N ASP A 51 -5.31 -1.84 11.11
CA ASP A 51 -5.81 -2.09 12.46
C ASP A 51 -7.17 -2.83 12.43
N TRP A 52 -7.74 -3.13 13.60
CA TRP A 52 -9.00 -3.87 13.79
C TRP A 52 -10.25 -3.27 13.08
N ASP A 53 -10.16 -2.10 12.46
CA ASP A 53 -11.23 -1.46 11.69
C ASP A 53 -11.07 -1.50 10.16
N GLY A 54 -10.06 -2.21 9.66
CA GLY A 54 -9.93 -2.49 8.23
C GLY A 54 -9.09 -1.47 7.47
N LEU A 55 -9.01 -1.61 6.15
CA LEU A 55 -8.21 -0.74 5.28
C LEU A 55 -8.89 0.64 5.07
N THR A 56 -8.78 1.54 6.04
CA THR A 56 -9.45 2.85 6.01
C THR A 56 -8.57 3.94 5.39
N ASP A 57 -9.09 5.17 5.34
CA ASP A 57 -8.34 6.36 4.94
C ASP A 57 -7.12 6.61 5.85
N TYR A 58 -7.13 6.10 7.09
CA TYR A 58 -5.98 6.17 7.98
C TYR A 58 -4.80 5.40 7.39
N GLU A 59 -4.98 4.14 7.00
CA GLU A 59 -3.95 3.31 6.37
C GLU A 59 -3.46 3.90 5.06
N VAL A 60 -4.36 4.43 4.21
CA VAL A 60 -4.00 5.12 2.97
C VAL A 60 -3.06 6.28 3.25
N LYS A 61 -3.42 7.14 4.21
CA LYS A 61 -2.57 8.27 4.62
C LYS A 61 -1.22 7.80 5.16
N ARG A 62 -1.20 6.74 5.97
CA ARG A 62 0.06 6.20 6.53
C ARG A 62 0.95 5.60 5.43
N ALA A 63 0.36 4.96 4.42
CA ALA A 63 1.07 4.45 3.27
C ALA A 63 1.72 5.59 2.47
N ASP A 64 1.00 6.68 2.23
CA ASP A 64 1.55 7.85 1.54
C ASP A 64 2.69 8.51 2.34
N MET A 65 2.55 8.66 3.66
CA MET A 65 3.63 9.18 4.51
C MET A 65 4.90 8.31 4.45
N LEU A 66 4.75 6.99 4.38
CA LEU A 66 5.88 6.08 4.22
C LEU A 66 6.48 6.17 2.81
N ALA A 67 5.66 6.41 1.78
CA ALA A 67 6.15 6.65 0.43
C ALA A 67 6.95 7.95 0.32
N GLU A 68 6.52 9.02 1.00
CA GLU A 68 7.29 10.26 1.13
C GLU A 68 8.66 10.04 1.80
N MET A 69 8.76 9.03 2.67
CA MET A 69 10.02 8.62 3.31
C MET A 69 10.89 7.69 2.44
N GLY A 70 10.45 7.35 1.23
CA GLY A 70 11.23 6.57 0.27
C GLY A 70 10.86 5.08 0.17
N TYR A 71 9.76 4.63 0.78
CA TYR A 71 9.33 3.23 0.75
C TYR A 71 8.23 2.99 -0.29
N SER A 72 8.28 1.87 -1.00
CA SER A 72 7.06 1.35 -1.65
C SER A 72 6.14 0.80 -0.56
N VAL A 73 4.84 1.05 -0.64
CA VAL A 73 3.91 0.56 0.38
C VAL A 73 2.73 -0.13 -0.27
N PHE A 74 2.39 -1.31 0.24
CA PHE A 74 1.11 -1.96 -0.05
C PHE A 74 0.34 -2.10 1.27
N ALA A 75 -0.74 -1.35 1.42
CA ALA A 75 -1.67 -1.52 2.53
C ALA A 75 -2.67 -2.62 2.19
N ALA A 76 -2.63 -3.72 2.94
CA ALA A 76 -3.38 -4.93 2.65
C ALA A 76 -4.75 -4.93 3.34
N ASP A 77 -5.81 -5.27 2.61
CA ASP A 77 -7.12 -5.59 3.19
C ASP A 77 -7.16 -7.05 3.64
N LEU A 78 -7.44 -7.28 4.92
CA LEU A 78 -7.60 -8.61 5.49
C LEU A 78 -9.08 -8.97 5.74
N PHE A 79 -10.01 -8.02 5.59
CA PHE A 79 -11.44 -8.23 5.83
C PHE A 79 -12.22 -8.52 4.54
N GLY A 80 -11.77 -7.97 3.41
CA GLY A 80 -12.38 -8.16 2.09
C GLY A 80 -12.83 -6.85 1.47
N ALA A 81 -12.91 -6.82 0.14
CA ALA A 81 -13.17 -5.59 -0.61
C ALA A 81 -14.44 -4.87 -0.13
N GLY A 82 -14.32 -3.60 0.24
CA GLY A 82 -15.43 -2.77 0.75
C GLY A 82 -15.88 -3.07 2.18
N VAL A 83 -15.26 -4.01 2.90
CA VAL A 83 -15.61 -4.33 4.29
C VAL A 83 -14.87 -3.39 5.24
N ARG A 84 -15.59 -2.42 5.81
CA ARG A 84 -15.06 -1.39 6.74
C ARG A 84 -15.97 -1.27 7.97
N PRO A 85 -15.81 -2.15 8.97
CA PRO A 85 -16.70 -2.21 10.12
C PRO A 85 -16.61 -0.94 10.98
N THR A 86 -17.75 -0.34 11.32
CA THR A 86 -17.80 0.84 12.21
C THR A 86 -18.18 0.49 13.64
N GLU A 87 -19.04 -0.51 13.83
CA GLU A 87 -19.50 -0.96 15.14
C GLU A 87 -18.45 -1.85 15.82
N VAL A 88 -18.32 -1.70 17.15
CA VAL A 88 -17.34 -2.46 17.95
C VAL A 88 -17.54 -3.98 17.83
N ILE A 89 -18.79 -4.43 17.69
CA ILE A 89 -19.10 -5.85 17.55
C ILE A 89 -18.59 -6.42 16.23
N ASP A 90 -18.74 -5.69 15.12
CA ASP A 90 -18.32 -6.13 13.79
C ASP A 90 -16.80 -6.10 13.67
N LYS A 91 -16.13 -5.07 14.21
CA LYS A 91 -14.66 -5.01 14.28
C LYS A 91 -14.10 -6.25 15.00
N LYS A 92 -14.65 -6.58 16.18
CA LYS A 92 -14.26 -7.76 16.95
C LYS A 92 -14.52 -9.06 16.21
N GLN A 93 -15.63 -9.15 15.49
CA GLN A 93 -15.94 -10.33 14.68
C GLN A 93 -14.89 -10.53 13.59
N HIS A 94 -14.66 -9.53 12.73
CA HIS A 94 -13.73 -9.65 11.61
C HIS A 94 -12.29 -9.91 12.07
N THR A 95 -11.82 -9.20 13.11
CA THR A 95 -10.50 -9.48 13.70
C THR A 95 -10.45 -10.89 14.31
N GLY A 96 -11.51 -11.32 15.00
CA GLY A 96 -11.61 -12.64 15.61
C GLY A 96 -11.55 -13.79 14.60
N GLU A 97 -12.21 -13.65 13.45
CA GLU A 97 -12.15 -14.61 12.34
C GLU A 97 -10.71 -14.83 11.87
N LEU A 98 -9.90 -13.78 11.79
CA LEU A 98 -8.49 -13.89 11.42
C LEU A 98 -7.65 -14.64 12.47
N TYR A 99 -7.96 -14.47 13.76
CA TYR A 99 -7.25 -15.17 14.83
C TYR A 99 -7.61 -16.65 14.90
N GLN A 100 -8.85 -17.00 14.57
CA GLN A 100 -9.31 -18.39 14.52
C GLN A 100 -8.77 -19.14 13.31
N ASP A 101 -8.48 -18.43 12.21
CA ASP A 101 -7.96 -19.02 10.99
C ASP A 101 -6.63 -18.36 10.55
N ARG A 102 -5.53 -18.90 11.10
CA ARG A 102 -4.17 -18.43 10.78
C ARG A 102 -3.76 -18.76 9.34
N GLU A 103 -4.33 -19.80 8.73
CA GLU A 103 -4.02 -20.17 7.34
C GLU A 103 -4.69 -19.20 6.37
N LYS A 104 -5.93 -18.77 6.66
CA LYS A 104 -6.57 -17.64 5.99
C LYS A 104 -5.70 -16.39 6.11
N MET A 105 -5.32 -15.98 7.32
CA MET A 105 -4.49 -14.79 7.52
C MET A 105 -3.19 -14.84 6.70
N ARG A 106 -2.48 -15.98 6.71
CA ARG A 106 -1.27 -16.17 5.91
C ARG A 106 -1.56 -16.04 4.41
N SER A 107 -2.61 -16.69 3.92
CA SER A 107 -3.01 -16.64 2.51
C SER A 107 -3.31 -15.21 2.04
N LEU A 108 -3.93 -14.39 2.89
CA LEU A 108 -4.23 -12.99 2.60
C LEU A 108 -2.97 -12.14 2.50
N LEU A 109 -2.05 -12.28 3.46
CA LEU A 109 -0.76 -11.57 3.45
C LEU A 109 0.08 -11.97 2.23
N GLU A 110 0.13 -13.25 1.89
CA GLU A 110 0.82 -13.73 0.68
C GLU A 110 0.13 -13.22 -0.60
N GLY A 111 -1.20 -13.15 -0.61
CA GLY A 111 -1.97 -12.56 -1.70
C GLY A 111 -1.63 -11.09 -1.93
N ALA A 112 -1.56 -10.31 -0.86
CA ALA A 112 -1.15 -8.92 -0.90
C ALA A 112 0.30 -8.77 -1.39
N MET A 113 1.23 -9.60 -0.91
CA MET A 113 2.62 -9.61 -1.37
C MET A 113 2.75 -9.95 -2.85
N ARG A 114 2.01 -10.96 -3.34
CA ARG A 114 1.97 -11.28 -4.77
C ARG A 114 1.44 -10.10 -5.57
N LYS A 115 0.36 -9.46 -5.11
CA LYS A 115 -0.20 -8.31 -5.80
C LYS A 115 0.77 -7.13 -5.84
N ALA A 116 1.46 -6.85 -4.73
CA ALA A 116 2.48 -5.82 -4.69
C ALA A 116 3.64 -6.10 -5.66
N LYS A 117 4.07 -7.37 -5.78
CA LYS A 117 5.10 -7.79 -6.76
C LYS A 117 4.67 -7.53 -8.20
N GLU A 118 3.43 -7.83 -8.55
CA GLU A 118 2.86 -7.52 -9.88
C GLU A 118 2.89 -6.02 -10.20
N LEU A 119 2.73 -5.18 -9.18
CA LEU A 119 2.75 -3.72 -9.31
C LEU A 119 4.17 -3.12 -9.30
N GLY A 120 5.21 -3.94 -9.17
CA GLY A 120 6.61 -3.51 -9.14
C GLY A 120 7.18 -3.26 -7.74
N GLY A 121 6.48 -3.65 -6.68
CA GLY A 121 6.98 -3.63 -5.31
C GLY A 121 8.16 -4.59 -5.11
N ASN A 122 9.18 -4.16 -4.37
CA ASN A 122 10.37 -4.95 -4.09
C ASN A 122 10.13 -5.93 -2.93
N THR A 123 9.47 -7.05 -3.21
CA THR A 123 9.14 -8.07 -2.20
C THR A 123 10.35 -8.84 -1.65
N GLU A 124 11.51 -8.74 -2.28
CA GLU A 124 12.76 -9.36 -1.81
C GLU A 124 13.48 -8.48 -0.76
N ASN A 125 13.10 -7.20 -0.66
CA ASN A 125 13.56 -6.27 0.35
C ASN A 125 12.35 -5.58 1.01
N SER A 126 11.56 -6.39 1.72
CA SER A 126 10.32 -5.94 2.33
C SER A 126 10.23 -6.30 3.81
N VAL A 127 9.51 -5.47 4.55
CA VAL A 127 9.06 -5.75 5.92
C VAL A 127 7.54 -5.62 6.00
N ALA A 128 6.90 -6.46 6.83
CA ALA A 128 5.50 -6.30 7.17
C ALA A 128 5.38 -5.64 8.56
N VAL A 129 4.49 -4.66 8.70
CA VAL A 129 4.23 -3.94 9.95
C VAL A 129 2.75 -3.79 10.21
#